data_AF-A0A6J5C130-F1
#
_entry.id   AF-A0A6J5C130-F1
#
_cell.length_a   1.000
_cell.length_b   1.000
_cell.length_c   1.000
_cell.angle_alpha   90.00
_cell.angle_beta   90.00
_cell.angle_gamma   90.00
#
_symmetry.space_group_name_H-M   'P 1'
#
loop_
_entity.id
_entity.type
_entity.pdbx_description
1 polymer ?
#
loop_
_entity_poly.entity_id
_entity_poly.type
_entity_poly.pdbx_seq_one_letter_code
_entity_poly.pdbx_strand_id
1 'polypeptide(L)'
;MQSGYWILTHGIKGLGPAVANLLYFIHPTHVSPFNTAIVRGFNAVMHANMKLGRWDHYLAMRQRILEVNLEHRSLLSNDLGAIAGFLFDVGMDRYPLPPSTDDTAASEAWLKDLEAVRAQSTALARQLEANQQQDATHTEVQGWLRDLGHSLGYMVWIATNDRSRPYAGGKLVDGCISELPTSLSINGADTVPLIDVIWLHPDQTVVAAFEVEHTTSIYSGIVRLLDLALGSVTAAQRHLYLVAPDAREADVRSQLARPAFSRVAELGIKYLSYGALKEHRENIARFGAGMKPIEAIARLL
;
A
#
# COMPACT_ATOMS: atom_id res chain seq x y z
N MET A 1 -19.90 19.65 10.94
CA MET A 1 -21.09 20.08 10.17
C MET A 1 -20.85 21.26 9.21
N GLN A 2 -19.68 21.93 9.19
CA GLN A 2 -19.50 23.14 8.39
C GLN A 2 -18.96 22.93 6.95
N SER A 3 -17.95 22.09 6.69
CA SER A 3 -17.17 22.16 5.43
C SER A 3 -17.94 21.98 4.11
N GLY A 4 -19.05 21.24 4.06
CA GLY A 4 -19.82 21.06 2.81
C GLY A 4 -20.72 22.25 2.45
N TYR A 5 -21.20 23.00 3.45
CA TYR A 5 -22.10 24.13 3.24
C TYR A 5 -21.35 25.37 2.68
N TRP A 6 -20.04 25.48 2.97
CA TRP A 6 -19.17 26.59 2.53
C TRP A 6 -19.01 26.69 1.01
N ILE A 7 -19.05 25.58 0.28
CA ILE A 7 -18.86 25.56 -1.19
C ILE A 7 -20.10 26.10 -1.90
N LEU A 8 -21.29 25.81 -1.39
CA LEU A 8 -22.55 26.31 -1.95
C LEU A 8 -22.73 27.82 -1.75
N THR A 9 -22.33 28.35 -0.59
CA THR A 9 -22.56 29.76 -0.25
C THR A 9 -21.67 30.72 -1.04
N HIS A 10 -20.52 30.26 -1.56
CA HIS A 10 -19.58 31.11 -2.31
C HIS A 10 -19.71 31.00 -3.83
N GLY A 11 -20.57 30.11 -4.35
CA GLY A 11 -20.92 30.07 -5.77
C GLY A 11 -19.72 30.03 -6.73
N ILE A 12 -18.68 29.25 -6.40
CA ILE A 12 -17.47 29.15 -7.23
C ILE A 12 -17.86 28.55 -8.58
N LYS A 13 -17.93 29.41 -9.61
CA LYS A 13 -18.28 29.00 -10.97
C LYS A 13 -17.27 27.97 -11.48
N GLY A 14 -17.78 26.88 -12.05
CA GLY A 14 -16.97 25.79 -12.63
C GLY A 14 -16.65 24.64 -11.67
N LEU A 15 -17.01 24.74 -10.38
CA LEU A 15 -16.70 23.71 -9.39
C LEU A 15 -17.93 22.81 -9.12
N GLY A 16 -18.08 21.79 -9.95
CA GLY A 16 -19.16 20.81 -9.81
C GLY A 16 -18.93 19.79 -8.68
N PRO A 17 -19.92 18.93 -8.38
CA PRO A 17 -19.81 17.89 -7.35
C PRO A 17 -18.66 16.89 -7.57
N ALA A 18 -18.03 16.87 -8.74
CA ALA A 18 -16.84 16.06 -8.99
C ALA A 18 -15.69 16.36 -8.00
N VAL A 19 -15.60 17.57 -7.45
CA VAL A 19 -14.63 17.91 -6.40
C VAL A 19 -14.90 17.17 -5.09
N ALA A 20 -16.11 16.66 -4.86
CA ALA A 20 -16.38 15.81 -3.71
C ALA A 20 -15.49 14.55 -3.67
N ASN A 21 -15.04 14.05 -4.84
CA ASN A 21 -14.09 12.93 -4.89
C ASN A 21 -12.71 13.31 -4.33
N LEU A 22 -12.27 14.56 -4.52
CA LEU A 22 -11.04 15.07 -3.90
C LEU A 22 -11.22 15.25 -2.40
N LEU A 23 -12.37 15.81 -1.99
CA LEU A 23 -12.70 16.03 -0.59
C LEU A 23 -12.88 14.72 0.18
N TYR A 24 -13.30 13.63 -0.47
CA TYR A 24 -13.37 12.30 0.11
C TYR A 24 -12.02 11.84 0.65
N PHE A 25 -10.93 12.01 -0.11
CA PHE A 25 -9.60 11.60 0.33
C PHE A 25 -9.10 12.37 1.57
N ILE A 26 -9.63 13.57 1.81
CA ILE A 26 -9.28 14.41 2.98
C ILE A 26 -10.22 14.13 4.16
N HIS A 27 -11.51 13.90 3.88
CA HIS A 27 -12.56 13.75 4.89
C HIS A 27 -13.48 12.54 4.60
N PRO A 28 -12.95 11.30 4.67
CA PRO A 28 -13.65 10.09 4.22
C PRO A 28 -14.87 9.72 5.06
N THR A 29 -14.96 10.21 6.29
CA THR A 29 -16.11 9.99 7.20
C THR A 29 -17.24 11.01 7.01
N HIS A 30 -17.00 12.05 6.22
CA HIS A 30 -17.92 13.14 6.02
C HIS A 30 -18.34 13.31 4.58
N VAL A 31 -17.50 12.99 3.61
CA VAL A 31 -17.77 13.17 2.19
C VAL A 31 -17.75 11.79 1.56
N SER A 32 -18.74 11.46 0.73
CA SER A 32 -18.78 10.19 0.01
C SER A 32 -18.29 10.41 -1.43
N PRO A 33 -17.48 9.49 -1.99
CA PRO A 33 -17.15 9.54 -3.40
C PRO A 33 -18.41 9.34 -4.24
N PHE A 34 -18.39 9.86 -5.45
CA PHE A 34 -19.57 10.03 -6.28
C PHE A 34 -19.20 9.91 -7.76
N ASN A 35 -19.88 8.99 -8.44
CA ASN A 35 -19.80 8.79 -9.88
C ASN A 35 -21.13 8.22 -10.39
N THR A 36 -21.24 7.96 -11.69
CA THR A 36 -22.48 7.47 -12.31
C THR A 36 -22.96 6.14 -11.72
N ALA A 37 -22.06 5.19 -11.46
CA ALA A 37 -22.42 3.89 -10.90
C ALA A 37 -22.92 4.02 -9.45
N ILE A 38 -22.24 4.80 -8.61
CA ILE A 38 -22.66 5.07 -7.23
C ILE A 38 -24.04 5.72 -7.19
N VAL A 39 -24.31 6.70 -8.07
CA VAL A 39 -25.63 7.35 -8.14
C VAL A 39 -26.71 6.37 -8.60
N ARG A 40 -26.41 5.48 -9.56
CA ARG A 40 -27.35 4.44 -10.00
C ARG A 40 -27.68 3.48 -8.87
N GLY A 41 -26.67 2.96 -8.17
CA GLY A 41 -26.90 2.07 -7.04
C GLY A 41 -27.61 2.76 -5.90
N PHE A 42 -27.29 4.03 -5.60
CA PHE A 42 -28.02 4.82 -4.61
C PHE A 42 -29.51 4.94 -4.96
N ASN A 43 -29.82 5.26 -6.21
CA ASN A 43 -31.20 5.36 -6.68
C ASN A 43 -31.94 4.02 -6.60
N ALA A 44 -31.26 2.92 -6.91
CA ALA A 44 -31.82 1.58 -6.83
C ALA A 44 -32.11 1.16 -5.38
N VAL A 45 -31.16 1.36 -4.47
CA VAL A 45 -31.28 0.97 -3.04
C VAL A 45 -32.27 1.86 -2.29
N MET A 46 -32.25 3.16 -2.55
CA MET A 46 -33.04 4.14 -1.79
C MET A 46 -34.37 4.51 -2.47
N HIS A 47 -34.68 3.89 -3.61
CA HIS A 47 -35.81 4.26 -4.47
C HIS A 47 -35.86 5.77 -4.78
N ALA A 48 -34.69 6.34 -5.09
CA ALA A 48 -34.49 7.77 -5.32
C ALA A 48 -34.27 8.09 -6.81
N ASN A 49 -34.26 9.39 -7.15
CA ASN A 49 -33.98 9.86 -8.52
C ASN A 49 -32.94 10.99 -8.52
N MET A 50 -31.78 10.70 -7.93
CA MET A 50 -30.61 11.58 -7.92
C MET A 50 -29.94 11.63 -9.31
N LYS A 51 -29.27 12.74 -9.59
CA LYS A 51 -28.64 13.03 -10.90
C LYS A 51 -27.21 13.47 -10.67
N LEU A 52 -26.33 13.07 -11.58
CA LEU A 52 -24.93 13.51 -11.58
C LEU A 52 -24.85 15.02 -11.87
N GLY A 53 -23.80 15.68 -11.39
CA GLY A 53 -23.46 17.06 -11.74
C GLY A 53 -24.19 18.16 -10.96
N ARG A 54 -25.16 17.84 -10.08
CA ARG A 54 -25.86 18.84 -9.26
C ARG A 54 -25.52 18.74 -7.77
N TRP A 55 -25.21 19.88 -7.15
CA TRP A 55 -24.82 19.95 -5.74
C TRP A 55 -25.95 19.66 -4.76
N ASP A 56 -27.17 20.11 -5.06
CA ASP A 56 -28.36 19.79 -4.27
C ASP A 56 -28.61 18.28 -4.22
N HIS A 57 -28.52 17.60 -5.36
CA HIS A 57 -28.65 16.15 -5.43
C HIS A 57 -27.50 15.44 -4.71
N TYR A 58 -26.25 15.92 -4.86
CA TYR A 58 -25.11 15.36 -4.13
C TYR A 58 -25.27 15.48 -2.60
N LEU A 59 -25.67 16.65 -2.10
CA LEU A 59 -25.82 16.87 -0.67
C LEU A 59 -26.98 16.07 -0.07
N ALA A 60 -28.10 15.95 -0.80
CA ALA A 60 -29.20 15.07 -0.41
C ALA A 60 -28.75 13.60 -0.35
N MET A 61 -28.03 13.14 -1.38
CA MET A 61 -27.46 11.79 -1.42
C MET A 61 -26.50 11.56 -0.26
N ARG A 62 -25.56 12.48 -0.03
CA ARG A 62 -24.57 12.41 1.07
C ARG A 62 -25.25 12.36 2.43
N GLN A 63 -26.27 13.18 2.65
CA GLN A 63 -27.02 13.19 3.90
C GLN A 63 -27.68 11.84 4.16
N ARG A 64 -28.31 11.27 3.12
CA ARG A 64 -28.94 9.94 3.24
C ARG A 64 -27.92 8.82 3.43
N ILE A 65 -26.78 8.89 2.76
CA ILE A 65 -25.65 7.97 2.95
C ILE A 65 -25.18 7.99 4.41
N LEU A 66 -25.03 9.17 5.00
CA LEU A 66 -24.65 9.30 6.40
C LEU A 66 -25.69 8.65 7.33
N GLU A 67 -26.97 8.90 7.12
CA GLU A 67 -28.05 8.29 7.91
C GLU A 67 -28.01 6.76 7.85
N VAL A 68 -27.89 6.19 6.66
CA VAL A 68 -27.86 4.74 6.46
C VAL A 68 -26.59 4.13 7.06
N ASN A 69 -25.45 4.80 6.91
CA ASN A 69 -24.20 4.35 7.52
C ASN A 69 -24.28 4.37 9.06
N LEU A 70 -24.99 5.35 9.63
CA LEU A 70 -25.25 5.46 11.06
C LEU A 70 -26.22 4.37 11.56
N GLU A 71 -27.21 4.00 10.76
CA GLU A 71 -28.18 2.94 11.06
C GLU A 71 -27.53 1.55 11.04
N HIS A 72 -26.60 1.31 10.10
CA HIS A 72 -25.92 0.03 9.93
C HIS A 72 -24.45 0.04 10.38
N ARG A 73 -24.12 0.79 11.43
CA ARG A 73 -22.73 0.92 11.96
C ARG A 73 -22.04 -0.40 12.32
N SER A 74 -22.81 -1.46 12.60
CA SER A 74 -22.25 -2.79 12.88
C SER A 74 -21.78 -3.52 11.63
N LEU A 75 -22.25 -3.09 10.44
CA LEU A 75 -21.96 -3.72 9.15
C LEU A 75 -21.10 -2.83 8.25
N LEU A 76 -21.15 -1.51 8.43
CA LEU A 76 -20.47 -0.54 7.58
C LEU A 76 -19.39 0.22 8.35
N SER A 77 -18.26 0.46 7.68
CA SER A 77 -17.16 1.29 8.20
C SER A 77 -17.61 2.73 8.43
N ASN A 78 -16.95 3.44 9.35
CA ASN A 78 -17.08 4.88 9.48
C ASN A 78 -16.59 5.64 8.22
N ASP A 79 -15.74 5.00 7.41
CA ASP A 79 -15.33 5.50 6.09
C ASP A 79 -16.47 5.31 5.07
N LEU A 80 -16.94 6.42 4.50
CA LEU A 80 -18.05 6.42 3.53
C LEU A 80 -17.67 5.79 2.18
N GLY A 81 -16.41 5.42 1.99
CA GLY A 81 -15.96 4.59 0.87
C GLY A 81 -16.53 3.18 0.91
N ALA A 82 -16.77 2.60 2.09
CA ALA A 82 -17.34 1.26 2.20
C ALA A 82 -18.78 1.21 1.64
N ILE A 83 -19.64 2.12 2.10
CA ILE A 83 -21.01 2.25 1.56
C ILE A 83 -21.00 2.71 0.10
N ALA A 84 -20.07 3.58 -0.30
CA ALA A 84 -19.96 3.97 -1.71
C ALA A 84 -19.53 2.82 -2.62
N GLY A 85 -18.64 1.94 -2.16
CA GLY A 85 -18.25 0.72 -2.88
C GLY A 85 -19.43 -0.23 -3.05
N PHE A 86 -20.21 -0.45 -1.98
CA PHE A 86 -21.46 -1.20 -2.07
C PHE A 86 -22.42 -0.60 -3.11
N LEU A 87 -22.67 0.70 -3.07
CA LEU A 87 -23.54 1.39 -4.03
C LEU A 87 -22.98 1.32 -5.45
N PHE A 88 -21.66 1.36 -5.62
CA PHE A 88 -21.02 1.18 -6.92
C PHE A 88 -21.32 -0.21 -7.50
N ASP A 89 -21.14 -1.27 -6.69
CA ASP A 89 -21.35 -2.64 -7.14
C ASP A 89 -22.82 -2.90 -7.49
N VAL A 90 -23.77 -2.39 -6.70
CA VAL A 90 -25.20 -2.44 -7.03
C VAL A 90 -25.47 -1.68 -8.32
N GLY A 91 -24.91 -0.47 -8.49
CA GLY A 91 -25.10 0.33 -9.69
C GLY A 91 -24.45 -0.22 -10.96
N MET A 92 -23.58 -1.23 -10.82
CA MET A 92 -22.98 -2.02 -11.89
C MET A 92 -23.65 -3.38 -12.09
N ASP A 93 -24.79 -3.61 -11.43
CA ASP A 93 -25.55 -4.86 -11.47
C ASP A 93 -24.71 -6.08 -11.06
N ARG A 94 -23.66 -5.88 -10.24
CA ARG A 94 -22.84 -6.98 -9.69
C ARG A 94 -23.55 -7.71 -8.56
N TYR A 95 -24.39 -6.98 -7.82
CA TYR A 95 -25.23 -7.51 -6.76
C TYR A 95 -26.68 -7.10 -7.01
N PRO A 96 -27.52 -8.00 -7.54
CA PRO A 96 -28.92 -7.69 -7.78
C PRO A 96 -29.63 -7.44 -6.45
N LEU A 97 -30.48 -6.41 -6.42
CA LEU A 97 -31.35 -6.16 -5.27
C LEU A 97 -32.47 -7.20 -5.21
N PRO A 98 -32.98 -7.52 -4.01
CA PRO A 98 -34.11 -8.42 -3.88
C PRO A 98 -35.29 -7.90 -4.70
N PRO A 99 -36.05 -8.79 -5.36
CA PRO A 99 -37.20 -8.40 -6.18
C PRO A 99 -38.24 -7.68 -5.32
N SER A 100 -38.86 -6.64 -5.87
CA SER A 100 -39.88 -5.82 -5.20
C SER A 100 -41.29 -6.40 -5.24
N THR A 101 -41.48 -7.55 -5.90
CA THR A 101 -42.76 -8.23 -6.09
C THR A 101 -42.71 -9.63 -5.47
N ASP A 102 -43.86 -10.10 -4.96
CA ASP A 102 -44.05 -11.47 -4.41
C ASP A 102 -44.04 -12.56 -5.51
N ASP A 103 -43.14 -12.43 -6.49
CA ASP A 103 -42.87 -13.49 -7.45
C ASP A 103 -41.90 -14.50 -6.83
N THR A 104 -42.42 -15.68 -6.50
CA THR A 104 -41.66 -16.77 -5.89
C THR A 104 -40.50 -17.23 -6.77
N ALA A 105 -40.65 -17.22 -8.10
CA ALA A 105 -39.59 -17.64 -9.01
C ALA A 105 -38.43 -16.62 -9.06
N ALA A 106 -38.75 -15.33 -9.04
CA ALA A 106 -37.75 -14.26 -8.98
C ALA A 106 -37.00 -14.26 -7.64
N SER A 107 -37.70 -14.55 -6.53
CA SER A 107 -37.10 -14.65 -5.19
C SER A 107 -36.14 -15.84 -5.07
N GLU A 108 -36.53 -17.01 -5.59
CA GLU A 108 -35.66 -18.20 -5.62
C GLU A 108 -34.40 -17.99 -6.48
N ALA A 109 -34.54 -17.34 -7.63
CA ALA A 109 -33.41 -16.99 -8.48
C ALA A 109 -32.44 -16.03 -7.78
N TRP A 110 -32.97 -15.00 -7.10
CA TRP A 110 -32.16 -14.06 -6.33
C TRP A 110 -31.40 -14.73 -5.17
N LEU A 111 -32.05 -15.64 -4.44
CA LEU A 111 -31.40 -16.40 -3.35
C LEU A 111 -30.23 -17.24 -3.86
N LYS A 112 -30.39 -17.89 -5.03
CA LYS A 112 -29.34 -18.68 -5.66
C LYS A 112 -28.14 -17.83 -6.09
N ASP A 113 -28.41 -16.66 -6.67
CA ASP A 113 -27.34 -15.72 -7.04
C ASP A 113 -26.62 -15.18 -5.79
N LEU A 114 -27.36 -14.89 -4.72
CA LEU A 114 -26.80 -14.46 -3.43
C LEU A 114 -25.87 -15.53 -2.82
N GLU A 115 -26.25 -16.81 -2.89
CA GLU A 115 -25.40 -17.91 -2.45
C GLU A 115 -24.12 -18.03 -3.28
N ALA A 116 -24.21 -17.90 -4.61
CA ALA A 116 -23.06 -17.91 -5.49
C ALA A 116 -22.10 -16.76 -5.17
N VAL A 117 -22.61 -15.56 -4.95
CA VAL A 117 -21.84 -14.38 -4.53
C VAL A 117 -21.14 -14.58 -3.19
N ARG A 118 -21.84 -15.16 -2.21
CA ARG A 118 -21.26 -15.48 -0.88
C ARG A 118 -20.16 -16.51 -0.99
N ALA A 119 -20.34 -17.55 -1.80
CA ALA A 119 -19.32 -18.57 -2.06
C ALA A 119 -18.09 -17.95 -2.74
N GLN A 120 -18.28 -17.09 -3.75
CA GLN A 120 -17.19 -16.39 -4.42
C GLN A 120 -16.44 -15.44 -3.48
N SER A 121 -17.16 -14.66 -2.66
CA SER A 121 -16.55 -13.77 -1.66
C SER A 121 -15.74 -14.56 -0.62
N THR A 122 -16.26 -15.69 -0.17
CA THR A 122 -15.55 -16.58 0.78
C THR A 122 -14.32 -17.21 0.15
N ALA A 123 -14.40 -17.63 -1.12
CA ALA A 123 -13.26 -18.17 -1.86
C ALA A 123 -12.18 -17.10 -2.07
N LEU A 124 -12.57 -15.87 -2.43
CA LEU A 124 -11.65 -14.74 -2.56
C LEU A 124 -11.01 -14.38 -1.22
N ALA A 125 -11.78 -14.34 -0.13
CA ALA A 125 -11.25 -14.09 1.20
C ALA A 125 -10.23 -15.16 1.62
N ARG A 126 -10.54 -16.45 1.40
CA ARG A 126 -9.60 -17.56 1.64
C ARG A 126 -8.37 -17.47 0.77
N GLN A 127 -8.50 -17.04 -0.49
CA GLN A 127 -7.37 -16.85 -1.39
C GLN A 127 -6.49 -15.67 -0.97
N LEU A 128 -7.10 -14.57 -0.51
CA LEU A 128 -6.38 -13.42 0.04
C LEU A 128 -5.67 -13.78 1.35
N GLU A 129 -6.33 -14.52 2.24
CA GLU A 129 -5.73 -15.04 3.48
C GLU A 129 -4.60 -16.04 3.19
N ALA A 130 -4.78 -16.93 2.21
CA ALA A 130 -3.74 -17.86 1.78
C ALA A 130 -2.54 -17.13 1.16
N ASN A 131 -2.77 -16.08 0.38
CA ASN A 131 -1.72 -15.21 -0.13
C ASN A 131 -1.00 -14.45 1.01
N GLN A 132 -1.75 -13.95 1.99
CA GLN A 132 -1.19 -13.28 3.18
C GLN A 132 -0.41 -14.23 4.10
N GLN A 133 -0.78 -15.51 4.15
CA GLN A 133 -0.07 -16.54 4.92
C GLN A 133 1.13 -17.12 4.17
N GLN A 134 1.19 -16.97 2.84
CA GLN A 134 2.31 -17.37 2.01
C GLN A 134 3.35 -16.26 1.82
N ASP A 135 2.94 -14.99 1.86
CA ASP A 135 3.83 -13.83 1.79
C ASP A 135 4.42 -13.50 3.16
N ALA A 136 5.74 -13.41 3.23
CA ALA A 136 6.42 -12.86 4.39
C ALA A 136 6.00 -11.40 4.59
N THR A 137 5.67 -11.04 5.82
CA THR A 137 5.35 -9.66 6.17
C THR A 137 6.56 -8.75 5.96
N HIS A 138 6.30 -7.45 5.74
CA HIS A 138 7.34 -6.41 5.65
C HIS A 138 8.36 -6.52 6.79
N THR A 139 7.88 -6.69 8.02
CA THR A 139 8.71 -6.81 9.23
C THR A 139 9.51 -8.11 9.27
N GLU A 140 8.97 -9.24 8.81
CA GLU A 140 9.73 -10.50 8.74
C GLU A 140 10.89 -10.37 7.77
N VAL A 141 10.68 -9.80 6.58
CA VAL A 141 11.74 -9.63 5.59
C VAL A 141 12.82 -8.67 6.08
N GLN A 142 12.45 -7.56 6.74
CA GLN A 142 13.41 -6.70 7.42
C GLN A 142 14.23 -7.48 8.47
N GLY A 143 13.58 -8.34 9.25
CA GLY A 143 14.25 -9.19 10.23
C GLY A 143 15.19 -10.20 9.61
N TRP A 144 14.85 -10.77 8.45
CA TRP A 144 15.73 -11.67 7.71
C TRP A 144 16.98 -10.96 7.22
N LEU A 145 16.83 -9.75 6.67
CA LEU A 145 17.95 -8.92 6.24
C LEU A 145 18.81 -8.49 7.43
N ARG A 146 18.21 -8.20 8.58
CA ARG A 146 18.94 -7.91 9.82
C ARG A 146 19.81 -9.08 10.26
N ASP A 147 19.19 -10.24 10.43
CA ASP A 147 19.88 -11.44 10.93
C ASP A 147 20.99 -11.87 9.96
N LEU A 148 20.74 -11.74 8.66
CA LEU A 148 21.72 -12.00 7.61
C LEU A 148 22.89 -11.00 7.62
N GLY A 149 22.61 -9.70 7.79
CA GLY A 149 23.64 -8.67 7.90
C GLY A 149 24.58 -8.93 9.09
N HIS A 150 24.02 -9.27 10.25
CA HIS A 150 24.80 -9.68 11.42
C HIS A 150 25.64 -10.93 11.15
N SER A 151 25.07 -11.97 10.51
CA SER A 151 25.77 -13.21 10.20
C SER A 151 26.98 -12.99 9.26
N LEU A 152 26.87 -12.01 8.37
CA LEU A 152 27.94 -11.61 7.45
C LEU A 152 28.97 -10.65 8.08
N GLY A 153 28.81 -10.29 9.37
CA GLY A 153 29.74 -9.43 10.10
C GLY A 153 29.54 -7.93 9.89
N TYR A 154 28.37 -7.51 9.38
CA TYR A 154 28.03 -6.11 9.21
C TYR A 154 27.33 -5.54 10.43
N MET A 155 27.48 -4.23 10.62
CA MET A 155 26.59 -3.45 11.47
C MET A 155 25.29 -3.20 10.71
N VAL A 156 24.15 -3.34 11.39
CA VAL A 156 22.84 -3.18 10.78
C VAL A 156 22.12 -1.97 11.36
N TRP A 157 21.54 -1.17 10.50
CA TRP A 157 20.56 -0.14 10.82
C TRP A 157 19.16 -0.59 10.39
N ILE A 158 18.17 -0.27 11.22
CA ILE A 158 16.74 -0.43 10.93
C ILE A 158 16.10 0.96 10.94
N ALA A 159 15.23 1.20 9.95
CA ALA A 159 14.50 2.46 9.80
C ALA A 159 13.86 2.93 11.10
N THR A 160 13.92 4.23 11.37
CA THR A 160 13.47 4.83 12.64
C THR A 160 12.03 4.49 13.00
N ASN A 161 11.14 4.42 12.00
CA ASN A 161 9.72 4.11 12.14
C ASN A 161 9.44 2.63 12.46
N ASP A 162 10.38 1.72 12.23
CA ASP A 162 10.17 0.28 12.36
C ASP A 162 10.94 -0.36 13.52
N ARG A 163 11.80 0.40 14.21
CA ARG A 163 12.66 -0.08 15.30
C ARG A 163 11.90 -0.83 16.41
N SER A 164 10.71 -0.35 16.77
CA SER A 164 9.92 -0.90 17.89
C SER A 164 9.07 -2.13 17.54
N ARG A 165 9.04 -2.53 16.26
CA ARG A 165 8.20 -3.64 15.80
C ARG A 165 8.63 -4.97 16.45
N PRO A 166 7.68 -5.83 16.85
CA PRO A 166 8.01 -7.14 17.42
C PRO A 166 8.58 -8.07 16.33
N TYR A 167 9.66 -8.78 16.65
CA TYR A 167 10.26 -9.78 15.77
C TYR A 167 11.02 -10.85 16.59
N ALA A 168 10.80 -12.13 16.28
CA ALA A 168 11.50 -13.27 16.88
C ALA A 168 11.59 -13.28 18.43
N GLY A 169 10.52 -12.83 19.11
CA GLY A 169 10.48 -12.78 20.59
C GLY A 169 11.13 -11.52 21.21
N GLY A 170 11.65 -10.61 20.39
CA GLY A 170 12.19 -9.31 20.80
C GLY A 170 11.67 -8.18 19.91
N LYS A 171 12.49 -7.16 19.70
CA LYS A 171 12.23 -6.06 18.77
C LYS A 171 13.06 -6.22 17.50
N LEU A 172 12.58 -5.67 16.41
CA LEU A 172 13.28 -5.67 15.14
C LEU A 172 14.66 -5.01 15.24
N VAL A 173 14.78 -3.96 16.05
CA VAL A 173 16.04 -3.22 16.25
C VAL A 173 17.10 -3.94 17.10
N ASP A 174 16.78 -5.08 17.71
CA ASP A 174 17.72 -5.73 18.63
C ASP A 174 19.04 -6.08 17.92
N GLY A 175 20.17 -5.70 18.53
CA GLY A 175 21.52 -5.86 17.96
C GLY A 175 21.93 -4.81 16.91
N CYS A 176 21.04 -3.89 16.53
CA CYS A 176 21.29 -2.87 15.50
C CYS A 176 21.90 -1.58 16.08
N ILE A 177 22.59 -0.80 15.23
CA ILE A 177 23.15 0.49 15.64
C ILE A 177 22.04 1.52 15.96
N SER A 178 22.30 2.40 16.93
CA SER A 178 21.34 3.38 17.44
C SER A 178 21.25 4.65 16.61
N GLU A 179 22.34 5.03 15.95
CA GLU A 179 22.48 6.26 15.18
C GLU A 179 23.23 5.97 13.88
N LEU A 180 22.81 6.64 12.79
CA LEU A 180 23.54 6.60 11.53
C LEU A 180 24.73 7.56 11.58
N PRO A 181 25.80 7.29 10.80
CA PRO A 181 26.96 8.16 10.70
C PRO A 181 26.54 9.56 10.21
N THR A 182 27.09 10.61 10.81
CA THR A 182 26.76 12.01 10.45
C THR A 182 27.10 12.35 9.00
N SER A 183 28.02 11.61 8.37
CA SER A 183 28.33 11.71 6.94
C SER A 183 27.17 11.35 6.02
N LEU A 184 26.17 10.60 6.51
CA LEU A 184 24.93 10.27 5.80
C LEU A 184 23.82 11.30 6.06
N SER A 185 24.02 12.22 7.01
CA SER A 185 23.05 13.25 7.41
C SER A 185 23.26 14.59 6.69
N ILE A 186 24.09 14.63 5.64
CA ILE A 186 24.46 15.88 4.95
C ILE A 186 23.39 16.21 3.88
N ASN A 187 22.88 17.45 3.90
CA ASN A 187 21.91 18.03 2.94
C ASN A 187 20.41 17.69 3.14
N GLY A 188 19.93 17.54 4.38
CA GLY A 188 18.47 17.48 4.62
C GLY A 188 17.79 16.23 4.04
N ALA A 189 18.55 15.15 3.83
CA ALA A 189 18.00 13.85 3.50
C ALA A 189 17.39 13.20 4.76
N ASP A 190 16.30 13.79 5.26
CA ASP A 190 15.45 13.24 6.34
C ASP A 190 14.86 11.86 5.98
N THR A 191 15.10 11.42 4.74
CA THR A 191 14.66 10.17 4.12
C THR A 191 15.61 9.00 4.36
N VAL A 192 16.91 9.22 4.54
CA VAL A 192 17.89 8.12 4.75
C VAL A 192 17.61 7.34 6.04
N PRO A 193 17.29 7.96 7.19
CA PRO A 193 16.88 7.23 8.38
C PRO A 193 15.60 6.40 8.22
N LEU A 194 14.84 6.62 7.14
CA LEU A 194 13.61 5.90 6.79
C LEU A 194 13.85 4.75 5.79
N ILE A 195 15.10 4.51 5.37
CA ILE A 195 15.44 3.31 4.59
C ILE A 195 15.34 2.10 5.50
N ASP A 196 14.54 1.11 5.06
CA ASP A 196 14.14 -0.05 5.86
C ASP A 196 15.31 -0.77 6.55
N VAL A 197 16.35 -1.12 5.78
CA VAL A 197 17.57 -1.74 6.31
C VAL A 197 18.81 -1.18 5.63
N ILE A 198 19.83 -0.82 6.40
CA ILE A 198 21.17 -0.45 5.89
C ILE A 198 22.22 -1.32 6.55
N TRP A 199 23.15 -1.86 5.75
CA TRP A 199 24.32 -2.57 6.24
C TRP A 199 25.55 -1.67 6.14
N LEU A 200 26.36 -1.68 7.19
CA LEU A 200 27.58 -0.89 7.30
C LEU A 200 28.76 -1.78 7.70
N HIS A 201 29.94 -1.44 7.20
CA HIS A 201 31.20 -1.97 7.73
C HIS A 201 31.42 -1.46 9.16
N PRO A 202 32.29 -2.11 9.95
CA PRO A 202 32.65 -1.63 11.30
C PRO A 202 33.19 -0.19 11.34
N ASP A 203 33.78 0.29 10.23
CA ASP A 203 34.25 1.67 10.06
C ASP A 203 33.14 2.67 9.68
N GLN A 204 31.87 2.24 9.76
CA GLN A 204 30.67 3.02 9.46
C GLN A 204 30.49 3.41 7.99
N THR A 205 31.22 2.78 7.07
CA THR A 205 30.96 2.95 5.63
C THR A 205 29.76 2.09 5.18
N VAL A 206 28.90 2.65 4.32
CA VAL A 206 27.71 1.96 3.82
C VAL A 206 28.09 0.88 2.81
N VAL A 207 27.63 -0.34 3.06
CA VAL A 207 27.85 -1.52 2.21
C VAL A 207 26.67 -1.73 1.27
N ALA A 208 25.47 -1.73 1.84
CA ALA A 208 24.24 -2.02 1.14
C ALA A 208 23.05 -1.31 1.80
N ALA A 209 22.04 -1.01 1.00
CA ALA A 209 20.75 -0.50 1.46
C ALA A 209 19.62 -1.27 0.80
N PHE A 210 18.59 -1.56 1.59
CA PHE A 210 17.46 -2.39 1.19
C PHE A 210 16.16 -1.64 1.52
N GLU A 211 15.31 -1.52 0.51
CA GLU A 211 13.93 -1.05 0.64
C GLU A 211 12.99 -2.22 0.45
N VAL A 212 12.19 -2.52 1.47
CA VAL A 212 11.30 -3.67 1.51
C VAL A 212 9.91 -3.20 1.09
N GLU A 213 9.46 -3.66 -0.07
CA GLU A 213 8.20 -3.24 -0.68
C GLU A 213 7.15 -4.34 -0.56
N HIS A 214 6.29 -4.25 0.45
CA HIS A 214 5.17 -5.18 0.60
C HIS A 214 3.85 -4.54 0.14
N THR A 215 3.39 -3.52 0.88
CA THR A 215 2.20 -2.69 0.56
C THR A 215 2.54 -1.20 0.43
N THR A 216 3.80 -0.86 0.66
CA THR A 216 4.37 0.48 0.51
C THR A 216 4.56 0.86 -0.98
N SER A 217 4.82 2.15 -1.20
CA SER A 217 5.01 2.71 -2.54
C SER A 217 6.45 2.48 -3.02
N ILE A 218 6.61 1.61 -4.03
CA ILE A 218 7.87 1.37 -4.75
C ILE A 218 8.53 2.69 -5.19
N TYR A 219 7.74 3.67 -5.61
CA TYR A 219 8.25 4.99 -6.01
C TYR A 219 9.00 5.68 -4.87
N SER A 220 8.44 5.65 -3.66
CA SER A 220 9.04 6.30 -2.50
C SER A 220 10.31 5.57 -2.05
N GLY A 221 10.30 4.23 -2.03
CA GLY A 221 11.50 3.44 -1.75
C GLY A 221 12.65 3.76 -2.70
N ILE A 222 12.37 3.85 -4.01
CA ILE A 222 13.36 4.28 -5.01
C ILE A 222 13.97 5.63 -4.63
N VAL A 223 13.15 6.64 -4.33
CA VAL A 223 13.64 7.98 -3.99
C VAL A 223 14.54 7.97 -2.75
N ARG A 224 14.21 7.21 -1.70
CA ARG A 224 15.06 7.10 -0.50
C ARG A 224 16.43 6.49 -0.80
N LEU A 225 16.47 5.44 -1.64
CA LEU A 225 17.73 4.86 -2.11
C LEU A 225 18.56 5.85 -2.95
N LEU A 226 17.90 6.72 -3.73
CA LEU A 226 18.58 7.78 -4.48
C LEU A 226 19.17 8.85 -3.58
N ASP A 227 18.43 9.29 -2.57
CA ASP A 227 18.92 10.28 -1.61
C ASP A 227 20.20 9.78 -0.93
N LEU A 228 20.24 8.49 -0.57
CA LEU A 228 21.45 7.85 -0.04
C LEU A 228 22.59 7.80 -1.07
N ALA A 229 22.29 7.44 -2.32
CA ALA A 229 23.28 7.34 -3.38
C ALA A 229 23.91 8.70 -3.72
N LEU A 230 23.11 9.77 -3.74
CA LEU A 230 23.52 11.12 -4.12
C LEU A 230 24.11 11.92 -2.94
N GLY A 231 23.67 11.65 -1.71
CA GLY A 231 24.04 12.42 -0.51
C GLY A 231 25.44 12.18 0.04
N SER A 232 26.13 11.12 -0.40
CA SER A 232 27.48 10.81 0.07
C SER A 232 28.48 10.67 -1.09
N VAL A 233 29.47 11.55 -1.11
CA VAL A 233 30.46 11.69 -2.18
C VAL A 233 31.45 10.52 -2.14
N THR A 234 31.12 9.48 -2.91
CA THR A 234 32.00 8.64 -3.74
C THR A 234 31.09 7.56 -4.31
N ALA A 235 30.86 7.59 -5.63
CA ALA A 235 29.97 6.68 -6.36
C ALA A 235 30.46 5.21 -6.37
N ALA A 236 31.43 4.86 -5.52
CA ALA A 236 32.30 3.74 -5.82
C ALA A 236 31.68 2.38 -5.59
N GLN A 237 30.94 2.02 -4.53
CA GLN A 237 30.45 0.63 -4.38
C GLN A 237 29.26 0.49 -3.42
N ARG A 238 28.09 1.04 -3.76
CA ARG A 238 26.88 0.83 -2.92
C ARG A 238 25.95 -0.17 -3.58
N HIS A 239 25.63 -1.24 -2.86
CA HIS A 239 24.66 -2.21 -3.32
C HIS A 239 23.26 -1.75 -2.90
N LEU A 240 22.45 -1.33 -3.86
CA LEU A 240 21.09 -0.83 -3.61
C LEU A 240 20.08 -1.88 -4.05
N TYR A 241 19.16 -2.23 -3.17
CA TYR A 241 18.19 -3.29 -3.42
C TYR A 241 16.76 -2.85 -3.16
N LEU A 242 15.89 -3.12 -4.14
CA LEU A 242 14.45 -3.17 -3.94
C LEU A 242 14.07 -4.62 -3.64
N VAL A 243 13.58 -4.86 -2.44
CA VAL A 243 13.21 -6.18 -1.93
C VAL A 243 11.70 -6.29 -1.96
N ALA A 244 11.11 -7.11 -2.84
CA ALA A 244 9.65 -7.19 -2.97
C ALA A 244 9.17 -8.62 -3.24
N PRO A 245 7.89 -8.94 -3.01
CA PRO A 245 7.31 -10.21 -3.43
C PRO A 245 7.53 -10.47 -4.91
N ASP A 246 7.70 -11.74 -5.27
CA ASP A 246 7.90 -12.21 -6.65
C ASP A 246 6.78 -11.73 -7.59
N ALA A 247 5.54 -11.70 -7.10
CA ALA A 247 4.37 -11.23 -7.84
C ALA A 247 4.46 -9.72 -8.22
N ARG A 248 5.27 -8.93 -7.51
CA ARG A 248 5.44 -7.48 -7.75
C ARG A 248 6.61 -7.15 -8.68
N GLU A 249 7.33 -8.15 -9.22
CA GLU A 249 8.48 -7.90 -10.10
C GLU A 249 8.12 -7.00 -11.30
N ALA A 250 6.97 -7.24 -11.93
CA ALA A 250 6.50 -6.44 -13.06
C ALA A 250 6.25 -4.97 -12.68
N ASP A 251 5.71 -4.72 -11.47
CA ASP A 251 5.50 -3.37 -10.94
C ASP A 251 6.83 -2.66 -10.69
N VAL A 252 7.80 -3.36 -10.08
CA VAL A 252 9.15 -2.83 -9.83
C VAL A 252 9.82 -2.45 -11.15
N ARG A 253 9.79 -3.35 -12.14
CA ARG A 253 10.34 -3.11 -13.48
C ARG A 253 9.68 -1.90 -14.15
N SER A 254 8.36 -1.82 -14.08
CA SER A 254 7.59 -0.70 -14.64
C SER A 254 7.96 0.64 -13.99
N GLN A 255 8.13 0.68 -12.67
CA GLN A 255 8.57 1.89 -11.98
C GLN A 255 9.99 2.29 -12.40
N LEU A 256 10.96 1.37 -12.37
CA LEU A 256 12.36 1.66 -12.73
C LEU A 256 12.51 2.14 -14.18
N ALA A 257 11.66 1.67 -15.10
CA ALA A 257 11.67 2.08 -16.50
C ALA A 257 11.13 3.51 -16.74
N ARG A 258 10.59 4.19 -15.73
CA ARG A 258 10.04 5.54 -15.89
C ARG A 258 11.14 6.54 -16.28
N PRO A 259 10.89 7.48 -17.20
CA PRO A 259 11.88 8.49 -17.59
C PRO A 259 12.44 9.32 -16.43
N ALA A 260 11.63 9.58 -15.41
CA ALA A 260 12.06 10.27 -14.19
C ALA A 260 13.18 9.54 -13.44
N PHE A 261 13.29 8.22 -13.64
CA PHE A 261 14.30 7.35 -13.07
C PHE A 261 15.34 6.87 -14.08
N SER A 262 15.40 7.45 -15.28
CA SER A 262 16.40 7.08 -16.30
C SER A 262 17.85 7.20 -15.80
N ARG A 263 18.16 8.23 -14.97
CA ARG A 263 19.47 8.38 -14.31
C ARG A 263 19.71 7.37 -13.18
N VAL A 264 18.67 6.67 -12.73
CA VAL A 264 18.72 5.65 -11.67
C VAL A 264 19.22 4.32 -12.19
N ALA A 265 19.01 4.02 -13.48
CA ALA A 265 19.58 2.84 -14.12
C ALA A 265 21.12 2.83 -14.01
N GLU A 266 21.75 4.02 -14.01
CA GLU A 266 23.21 4.17 -13.83
C GLU A 266 23.68 3.85 -12.40
N LEU A 267 22.78 3.90 -11.40
CA LEU A 267 23.09 3.59 -10.00
C LEU A 267 23.03 2.08 -9.70
N GLY A 268 22.55 1.27 -10.64
CA GLY A 268 22.58 -0.19 -10.53
C GLY A 268 21.70 -0.75 -9.42
N ILE A 269 20.52 -0.16 -9.16
CA ILE A 269 19.54 -0.74 -8.23
C ILE A 269 19.14 -2.14 -8.70
N LYS A 270 19.30 -3.14 -7.84
CA LYS A 270 18.95 -4.54 -8.12
C LYS A 270 17.65 -4.92 -7.42
N TYR A 271 16.90 -5.82 -8.02
CA TYR A 271 15.74 -6.44 -7.43
C TYR A 271 16.14 -7.70 -6.66
N LEU A 272 15.63 -7.85 -5.44
CA LEU A 272 15.78 -9.03 -4.61
C LEU A 272 14.38 -9.57 -4.24
N SER A 273 13.99 -10.69 -4.83
CA SER A 273 12.68 -11.29 -4.54
C SER A 273 12.63 -11.92 -3.15
N TYR A 274 11.46 -11.88 -2.52
CA TYR A 274 11.21 -12.57 -1.25
C TYR A 274 11.51 -14.07 -1.34
N GLY A 275 11.11 -14.73 -2.45
CA GLY A 275 11.39 -16.14 -2.69
C GLY A 275 12.89 -16.47 -2.61
N ALA A 276 13.70 -15.80 -3.43
CA ALA A 276 15.15 -16.01 -3.45
C ALA A 276 15.82 -15.72 -2.09
N LEU A 277 15.41 -14.64 -1.40
CA LEU A 277 15.95 -14.33 -0.07
C LEU A 277 15.57 -15.41 0.95
N LYS A 278 14.31 -15.85 0.98
CA LYS A 278 13.81 -16.90 1.87
C LYS A 278 14.55 -18.23 1.65
N GLU A 279 14.75 -18.61 0.39
CA GLU A 279 15.40 -19.86 0.00
C GLU A 279 16.89 -19.89 0.40
N HIS A 280 17.61 -18.79 0.20
CA HIS A 280 19.06 -18.80 0.30
C HIS A 280 19.64 -18.21 1.60
N ARG A 281 18.88 -17.41 2.37
CA ARG A 281 19.40 -16.67 3.55
C ARG A 281 20.13 -17.55 4.57
N GLU A 282 19.65 -18.76 4.86
CA GLU A 282 20.26 -19.63 5.88
C GLU A 282 21.62 -20.18 5.41
N ASN A 283 21.72 -20.54 4.13
CA ASN A 283 22.97 -20.97 3.53
C ASN A 283 23.97 -19.81 3.42
N ILE A 284 23.50 -18.62 3.07
CA ILE A 284 24.32 -17.41 3.02
C ILE A 284 24.81 -17.04 4.41
N ALA A 285 23.96 -17.09 5.43
CA ALA A 285 24.36 -16.81 6.81
C ALA A 285 25.45 -17.77 7.31
N ARG A 286 25.40 -19.04 6.87
CA ARG A 286 26.34 -20.08 7.34
C ARG A 286 27.67 -20.10 6.58
N PHE A 287 27.65 -19.86 5.28
CA PHE A 287 28.80 -20.08 4.39
C PHE A 287 29.19 -18.86 3.56
N GLY A 288 28.35 -17.82 3.55
CA GLY A 288 28.57 -16.60 2.78
C GLY A 288 29.64 -15.71 3.40
N ALA A 289 30.26 -14.89 2.55
CA ALA A 289 31.15 -13.83 2.97
C ALA A 289 31.05 -12.67 1.98
N GLY A 290 31.02 -11.44 2.51
CA GLY A 290 30.88 -10.24 1.68
C GLY A 290 29.50 -10.14 0.99
N MET A 291 29.44 -9.30 -0.05
CA MET A 291 28.19 -9.05 -0.79
C MET A 291 27.92 -10.03 -1.93
N LYS A 292 28.92 -10.81 -2.36
CA LYS A 292 28.81 -11.73 -3.51
C LYS A 292 27.59 -12.67 -3.43
N PRO A 293 27.23 -13.27 -2.28
CA PRO A 293 26.05 -14.15 -2.21
C PRO A 293 24.73 -13.40 -2.39
N ILE A 294 24.63 -12.15 -1.90
CA ILE A 294 23.44 -11.30 -2.09
C ILE A 294 23.31 -10.89 -3.56
N GLU A 295 24.43 -10.53 -4.18
CA GLU A 295 24.45 -10.19 -5.61
C GLU A 295 24.04 -11.36 -6.49
N ALA A 296 24.41 -12.59 -6.12
CA ALA A 296 24.09 -13.80 -6.87
C ALA A 296 22.59 -14.12 -6.90
N ILE A 297 21.84 -13.67 -5.89
CA ILE A 297 20.39 -13.91 -5.77
C ILE A 297 19.56 -12.68 -6.17
N ALA A 298 20.22 -11.57 -6.51
CA ALA A 298 19.60 -10.34 -6.97
C ALA A 298 19.67 -10.21 -8.50
N ARG A 299 18.70 -9.51 -9.09
CA ARG A 299 18.56 -9.35 -10.54
C ARG A 299 18.56 -7.88 -10.94
N LEU A 300 19.23 -7.54 -12.05
CA LEU A 300 19.03 -6.25 -12.70
C LEU A 300 17.71 -6.32 -13.48
N LEU A 301 16.82 -5.33 -13.31
CA LEU A 301 15.51 -5.28 -13.99
C LEU A 301 15.47 -4.21 -15.08
#